data_AF-A0A520HRA2-F1
#
_entry.id   AF-A0A520HRA2-F1
#
_cell.length_a   1.000
_cell.length_b   1.000
_cell.length_c   1.000
_cell.angle_alpha   90.00
_cell.angle_beta   90.00
_cell.angle_gamma   90.00
#
_symmetry.space_group_name_H-M   'P 1'
#
loop_
_entity.id
_entity.type
_entity.pdbx_description
1 polymer ?
#
loop_
_entity_poly.entity_id
_entity_poly.type
_entity_poly.pdbx_seq_one_letter_code
_entity_poly.pdbx_strand_id
1 'polypeptide(L)'
;FLREAAVRRQRRGADDIAQQAGGWSLTWQGSGLTNANFPNAQSIWSGIDAAVKAAGGTATLSANGSFAKKPDAAIVVFGEQPYAEFKGDRPTLDYSPDDKTDLALLRKLKAAGVPVVAVFLSGRPLWVNAELNAADAFVAAFLPGSEGGGVADVLFRTKDGRIANDFRGKLSFSWPKRPDQYVLNRADPGYDPLFAYGYGLSYAKPGTVPKLDETRPAGLAVASSGIVFGKGRVPEGWSLVLAEQGQSKVRLLGVNATTTNRRLTASAVDRRRQEDARSLVWSGGAAEARIEADRPLDLTRESNGELSLVVDLRVDRAASAPVTLGMVSHDGAAVTVPITKTLATGTPGEWRQVVVPLQCFAKRGVDMADVTAPFVLATDGALGVSVSDVRIDSAPVPMTQCGD
;
A
#
# COMPACT_ATOMS: atom_id res chain seq x y z
N PHE A 1 -8.61 -29.14 -10.41
CA PHE A 1 -9.38 -28.01 -10.96
C PHE A 1 -9.16 -26.79 -10.07
N LEU A 2 -8.27 -25.88 -10.48
CA LEU A 2 -7.81 -24.76 -9.65
C LEU A 2 -8.86 -23.64 -9.65
N ARG A 3 -9.47 -23.40 -8.48
CA ARG A 3 -10.47 -22.36 -8.27
C ARG A 3 -9.87 -21.33 -7.33
N GLU A 4 -9.93 -20.07 -7.74
CA GLU A 4 -9.70 -18.88 -6.92
C GLU A 4 -8.28 -18.28 -6.92
N ALA A 5 -8.18 -17.07 -7.49
CA ALA A 5 -7.06 -16.13 -7.35
C ALA A 5 -7.60 -14.76 -6.87
N ALA A 6 -6.87 -13.97 -6.09
CA ALA A 6 -7.40 -12.79 -5.39
C ALA A 6 -7.01 -11.41 -5.97
N VAL A 7 -7.93 -10.43 -5.94
CA VAL A 7 -7.77 -9.01 -6.38
C VAL A 7 -8.65 -7.98 -5.60
N ARG A 8 -8.10 -7.09 -4.75
CA ARG A 8 -8.86 -6.01 -4.03
C ARG A 8 -8.68 -4.66 -4.73
N ARG A 9 -9.71 -3.80 -4.71
CA ARG A 9 -9.87 -2.57 -5.54
C ARG A 9 -8.87 -1.40 -5.34
N GLN A 10 -7.74 -1.60 -4.66
CA GLN A 10 -6.57 -0.70 -4.64
C GLN A 10 -5.21 -1.45 -4.61
N ARG A 11 -5.24 -2.79 -4.66
CA ARG A 11 -4.10 -3.71 -4.81
C ARG A 11 -4.58 -4.80 -5.77
N ARG A 12 -4.36 -4.66 -7.08
CA ARG A 12 -5.05 -5.53 -8.03
C ARG A 12 -4.44 -6.95 -8.14
N GLY A 13 -3.65 -7.40 -7.16
CA GLY A 13 -3.31 -8.82 -6.93
C GLY A 13 -3.05 -9.64 -8.21
N ALA A 14 -3.78 -10.74 -8.38
CA ALA A 14 -3.60 -11.65 -9.51
C ALA A 14 -3.91 -11.05 -10.90
N ASP A 15 -4.68 -9.97 -10.99
CA ASP A 15 -5.06 -9.32 -12.26
C ASP A 15 -4.54 -7.86 -12.32
N ASP A 16 -3.28 -7.65 -11.95
CA ASP A 16 -2.58 -6.37 -11.98
C ASP A 16 -1.32 -6.42 -12.84
N ILE A 17 -1.42 -5.92 -14.07
CA ILE A 17 -0.23 -5.88 -14.95
C ILE A 17 0.79 -4.86 -14.44
N ALA A 18 0.34 -3.76 -13.82
CA ALA A 18 1.25 -2.77 -13.26
C ALA A 18 2.05 -3.36 -12.09
N GLN A 19 1.40 -4.13 -11.21
CA GLN A 19 2.08 -4.78 -10.07
C GLN A 19 3.13 -5.81 -10.54
N GLN A 20 2.80 -6.66 -11.51
CA GLN A 20 3.75 -7.65 -12.02
C GLN A 20 4.87 -7.01 -12.86
N ALA A 21 4.66 -5.81 -13.42
CA ALA A 21 5.68 -5.08 -14.17
C ALA A 21 6.62 -4.25 -13.28
N GLY A 22 6.10 -3.62 -12.22
CA GLY A 22 6.88 -2.79 -11.29
C GLY A 22 7.09 -1.34 -11.76
N GLY A 23 8.05 -0.65 -11.15
CA GLY A 23 8.48 0.69 -11.59
C GLY A 23 9.14 0.66 -12.98
N TRP A 24 9.41 1.83 -13.54
CA TRP A 24 9.97 1.99 -14.89
C TRP A 24 9.16 1.32 -16.01
N SER A 25 7.87 1.10 -15.77
CA SER A 25 6.96 0.46 -16.71
C SER A 25 5.89 1.46 -17.12
N LEU A 26 6.07 2.09 -18.29
CA LEU A 26 5.28 3.23 -18.82
C LEU A 26 5.40 4.53 -18.02
N THR A 27 5.35 4.46 -16.70
CA THR A 27 5.61 5.60 -15.80
C THR A 27 6.76 5.26 -14.86
N TRP A 28 7.37 6.30 -14.28
CA TRP A 28 8.51 6.15 -13.39
C TRP A 28 8.22 5.23 -12.22
N GLN A 29 7.20 5.54 -11.42
CA GLN A 29 6.85 4.75 -10.24
C GLN A 29 5.96 3.54 -10.55
N GLY A 30 5.40 3.42 -11.75
CA GLY A 30 4.40 2.40 -12.11
C GLY A 30 3.02 2.60 -11.44
N SER A 31 2.84 3.68 -10.65
CA SER A 31 1.60 4.00 -9.96
C SER A 31 0.54 4.60 -10.89
N GLY A 32 -0.73 4.41 -10.56
CA GLY A 32 -1.86 4.99 -11.31
C GLY A 32 -2.16 4.30 -12.64
N LEU A 33 -1.45 3.22 -12.96
CA LEU A 33 -1.66 2.42 -14.16
C LEU A 33 -2.74 1.37 -13.95
N THR A 34 -3.36 0.98 -15.06
CA THR A 34 -4.36 -0.08 -15.14
C THR A 34 -3.97 -1.05 -16.24
N ASN A 35 -4.57 -2.24 -16.28
CA ASN A 35 -4.28 -3.23 -17.33
C ASN A 35 -4.49 -2.67 -18.75
N ALA A 36 -5.39 -1.69 -18.93
CA ALA A 36 -5.62 -1.05 -20.22
C ALA A 36 -4.40 -0.25 -20.74
N ASN A 37 -3.47 0.13 -19.86
CA ASN A 37 -2.24 0.80 -20.25
C ASN A 37 -1.19 -0.15 -20.87
N PHE A 38 -1.37 -1.47 -20.71
CA PHE A 38 -0.45 -2.50 -21.20
C PHE A 38 -1.12 -3.31 -22.32
N PRO A 39 -1.29 -2.73 -23.53
CA PRO A 39 -1.88 -3.47 -24.64
C PRO A 39 -1.05 -4.71 -24.97
N ASN A 40 -1.72 -5.81 -25.29
CA ASN A 40 -1.13 -7.13 -25.59
C ASN A 40 -0.42 -7.83 -24.42
N ALA A 41 -0.28 -7.18 -23.26
CA ALA A 41 0.23 -7.84 -22.07
C ALA A 41 -0.83 -8.80 -21.48
N GLN A 42 -0.34 -9.80 -20.75
CA GLN A 42 -1.15 -10.81 -20.09
C GLN A 42 -0.94 -10.73 -18.57
N SER A 43 -2.01 -10.54 -17.82
CA SER A 43 -1.94 -10.68 -16.35
C SER A 43 -1.73 -12.14 -15.94
N ILE A 44 -1.15 -12.37 -14.76
CA ILE A 44 -1.02 -13.72 -14.18
C ILE A 44 -2.39 -14.42 -14.10
N TRP A 45 -3.44 -13.72 -13.68
CA TRP A 45 -4.81 -14.24 -13.66
C TRP A 45 -5.27 -14.71 -15.04
N SER A 46 -5.12 -13.89 -16.07
CA SER A 46 -5.59 -14.26 -17.41
C SER A 46 -4.78 -15.41 -18.01
N GLY A 47 -3.48 -15.51 -17.69
CA GLY A 47 -2.66 -16.69 -17.99
C GLY A 47 -3.16 -17.97 -17.32
N ILE A 48 -3.44 -17.90 -16.02
CA ILE A 48 -3.98 -19.02 -15.24
C ILE A 48 -5.35 -19.46 -15.78
N ASP A 49 -6.26 -18.51 -16.00
CA ASP A 49 -7.60 -18.77 -16.51
C ASP A 49 -7.56 -19.44 -17.89
N ALA A 50 -6.68 -18.97 -18.78
CA ALA A 50 -6.46 -19.58 -20.10
C ALA A 50 -5.95 -21.02 -19.98
N ALA A 51 -4.93 -21.27 -19.15
CA ALA A 51 -4.37 -22.62 -18.94
C ALA A 51 -5.42 -23.59 -18.36
N VAL A 52 -6.19 -23.14 -17.36
CA VAL A 52 -7.24 -23.94 -16.72
C VAL A 52 -8.37 -24.26 -17.70
N LYS A 53 -8.83 -23.28 -18.49
CA LYS A 53 -9.86 -23.48 -19.52
C LYS A 53 -9.40 -24.44 -20.61
N ALA A 54 -8.16 -24.31 -21.07
CA ALA A 54 -7.58 -25.21 -22.07
C ALA A 54 -7.52 -26.68 -21.58
N ALA A 55 -7.33 -26.88 -20.27
CA ALA A 55 -7.39 -28.19 -19.63
C ALA A 55 -8.82 -28.68 -19.33
N GLY A 56 -9.86 -27.91 -19.67
CA GLY A 56 -11.27 -28.24 -19.42
C GLY A 56 -11.74 -27.93 -18.00
N GLY A 57 -11.00 -27.13 -17.25
CA GLY A 57 -11.33 -26.75 -15.88
C GLY A 57 -11.95 -25.38 -15.71
N THR A 58 -12.14 -24.99 -14.45
CA THR A 58 -12.70 -23.68 -14.08
C THR A 58 -11.83 -23.00 -13.04
N ALA A 59 -11.47 -21.74 -13.31
CA ALA A 59 -10.84 -20.82 -12.38
C ALA A 59 -11.83 -19.70 -12.01
N THR A 60 -11.57 -19.01 -10.90
CA THR A 60 -12.40 -17.87 -10.45
C THR A 60 -11.49 -16.80 -9.88
N LEU A 61 -11.84 -15.52 -10.04
CA LEU A 61 -11.11 -14.41 -9.43
C LEU A 61 -11.93 -13.87 -8.26
N SER A 62 -11.31 -13.69 -7.09
CA SER A 62 -11.95 -13.36 -5.82
C SER A 62 -11.03 -12.59 -4.87
N ALA A 63 -11.21 -11.27 -4.84
CA ALA A 63 -10.53 -10.27 -4.02
C ALA A 63 -10.08 -10.67 -2.62
N ASN A 64 -10.98 -11.33 -1.91
CA ASN A 64 -10.93 -11.56 -0.49
C ASN A 64 -10.88 -13.06 -0.17
N GLY A 65 -10.66 -13.91 -1.19
CA GLY A 65 -10.71 -15.36 -1.08
C GLY A 65 -12.06 -15.87 -0.60
N SER A 66 -13.17 -15.27 -1.06
CA SER A 66 -14.52 -15.81 -0.85
C SER A 66 -14.91 -16.79 -1.95
N PHE A 67 -15.21 -18.03 -1.56
CA PHE A 67 -15.71 -19.07 -2.45
C PHE A 67 -17.08 -19.58 -2.00
N ALA A 68 -17.94 -19.93 -2.96
CA ALA A 68 -19.21 -20.63 -2.70
C ALA A 68 -19.01 -22.14 -2.50
N LYS A 69 -18.08 -22.73 -3.25
CA LYS A 69 -17.67 -24.14 -3.13
C LYS A 69 -16.17 -24.19 -2.90
N LYS A 70 -15.73 -24.98 -1.91
CA LYS A 70 -14.32 -25.16 -1.58
C LYS A 70 -13.51 -25.52 -2.83
N PRO A 71 -12.45 -24.74 -3.17
CA PRO A 71 -11.58 -25.03 -4.30
C PRO A 71 -10.64 -26.20 -4.02
N ASP A 72 -10.13 -26.85 -5.09
CA ASP A 72 -9.11 -27.90 -4.96
C ASP A 72 -7.76 -27.33 -4.48
N ALA A 73 -7.47 -26.09 -4.87
CA ALA A 73 -6.33 -25.30 -4.45
C ALA A 73 -6.61 -23.83 -4.77
N ALA A 74 -5.97 -22.91 -4.05
CA ALA A 74 -5.99 -21.48 -4.31
C ALA A 74 -4.59 -20.98 -4.70
N ILE A 75 -4.50 -20.16 -5.74
CA ILE A 75 -3.27 -19.46 -6.12
C ILE A 75 -3.38 -18.01 -5.65
N VAL A 76 -2.60 -17.65 -4.64
CA VAL A 76 -2.61 -16.30 -4.06
C VAL A 76 -1.44 -15.51 -4.64
N VAL A 77 -1.75 -14.56 -5.52
CA VAL A 77 -0.77 -13.61 -6.07
C VAL A 77 -0.78 -12.36 -5.20
N PHE A 78 0.37 -12.02 -4.63
CA PHE A 78 0.54 -10.91 -3.69
C PHE A 78 1.97 -10.39 -3.76
N GLY A 79 2.25 -9.23 -3.19
CA GLY A 79 3.58 -8.66 -3.30
C GLY A 79 3.67 -7.15 -3.07
N GLU A 80 4.88 -6.63 -3.27
CA GLU A 80 5.13 -5.19 -3.25
C GLU A 80 4.27 -4.48 -4.31
N GLN A 81 3.96 -3.20 -4.06
CA GLN A 81 3.41 -2.32 -5.10
C GLN A 81 4.56 -1.80 -5.98
N PRO A 82 4.27 -1.30 -7.20
CA PRO A 82 5.28 -0.67 -8.04
C PRO A 82 6.00 0.48 -7.33
N TYR A 83 7.32 0.52 -7.47
CA TYR A 83 8.19 1.60 -7.03
C TYR A 83 9.41 1.69 -7.96
N ALA A 84 10.01 2.87 -8.00
CA ALA A 84 11.31 3.13 -8.61
C ALA A 84 12.17 3.98 -7.66
N GLU A 85 13.48 3.70 -7.70
CA GLU A 85 14.51 4.43 -6.97
C GLU A 85 14.20 4.52 -5.47
N PHE A 86 14.42 5.69 -4.87
CA PHE A 86 14.31 5.92 -3.45
C PHE A 86 12.89 5.59 -2.94
N LYS A 87 11.80 5.71 -3.71
CA LYS A 87 10.47 5.30 -3.21
C LYS A 87 10.45 3.83 -2.73
N GLY A 88 11.33 3.00 -3.30
CA GLY A 88 11.56 1.63 -2.87
C GLY A 88 12.41 1.47 -1.60
N ASP A 89 13.04 2.48 -1.04
CA ASP A 89 13.84 2.36 0.19
C ASP A 89 12.94 2.06 1.38
N ARG A 90 13.39 1.13 2.23
CA ARG A 90 12.59 0.65 3.37
C ARG A 90 13.51 0.41 4.56
N PRO A 91 13.06 0.72 5.79
CA PRO A 91 13.87 0.55 7.00
C PRO A 91 13.83 -0.87 7.58
N THR A 92 13.02 -1.76 6.98
CA THR A 92 12.83 -3.15 7.43
C THR A 92 12.63 -4.08 6.23
N LEU A 93 13.15 -5.30 6.32
CA LEU A 93 12.90 -6.35 5.33
C LEU A 93 11.55 -7.05 5.55
N ASP A 94 10.83 -6.77 6.65
CA ASP A 94 9.50 -7.33 6.90
C ASP A 94 8.55 -6.99 5.74
N TYR A 95 7.91 -8.00 5.17
CA TYR A 95 6.90 -7.77 4.13
C TYR A 95 5.64 -7.14 4.74
N SER A 96 5.27 -5.98 4.21
CA SER A 96 4.03 -5.27 4.55
C SER A 96 3.81 -5.14 6.08
N PRO A 97 4.76 -4.53 6.83
CA PRO A 97 4.75 -4.52 8.29
C PRO A 97 3.48 -3.88 8.87
N ASP A 98 2.93 -2.86 8.18
CA ASP A 98 1.75 -2.11 8.62
C ASP A 98 0.44 -2.65 8.01
N ASP A 99 0.53 -3.62 7.10
CA ASP A 99 -0.63 -4.15 6.39
C ASP A 99 -0.52 -5.65 6.15
N LYS A 100 -0.86 -6.44 7.18
CA LYS A 100 -0.87 -7.91 7.14
C LYS A 100 -2.12 -8.50 6.44
N THR A 101 -2.73 -7.76 5.52
CA THR A 101 -3.93 -8.21 4.79
C THR A 101 -3.64 -9.45 3.94
N ASP A 102 -2.50 -9.52 3.26
CA ASP A 102 -2.15 -10.68 2.42
C ASP A 102 -1.87 -11.93 3.27
N LEU A 103 -1.15 -11.77 4.38
CA LEU A 103 -0.95 -12.83 5.37
C LEU A 103 -2.28 -13.33 5.94
N ALA A 104 -3.21 -12.43 6.25
CA ALA A 104 -4.54 -12.79 6.73
C ALA A 104 -5.33 -13.59 5.69
N LEU A 105 -5.20 -13.25 4.39
CA LEU A 105 -5.80 -14.01 3.30
C LEU A 105 -5.21 -15.42 3.20
N LEU A 106 -3.88 -15.56 3.21
CA LEU A 106 -3.20 -16.85 3.18
C LEU A 106 -3.65 -17.74 4.36
N ARG A 107 -3.63 -17.19 5.58
CA ARG A 107 -4.07 -17.90 6.80
C ARG A 107 -5.55 -18.28 6.74
N LYS A 108 -6.42 -17.41 6.22
CA LYS A 108 -7.85 -17.69 6.05
C LYS A 108 -8.07 -18.91 5.14
N LEU A 109 -7.39 -18.95 3.99
CA LEU A 109 -7.53 -20.07 3.04
C LEU A 109 -6.97 -21.37 3.63
N LYS A 110 -5.80 -21.31 4.26
CA LYS A 110 -5.20 -22.46 4.95
C LYS A 110 -6.09 -22.99 6.08
N ALA A 111 -6.69 -22.11 6.88
CA ALA A 111 -7.63 -22.49 7.94
C ALA A 111 -8.93 -23.12 7.40
N ALA A 112 -9.36 -22.75 6.18
CA ALA A 112 -10.44 -23.43 5.47
C ALA A 112 -10.02 -24.80 4.88
N GLY A 113 -8.77 -25.22 5.08
CA GLY A 113 -8.18 -26.45 4.56
C GLY A 113 -8.04 -26.45 3.04
N VAL A 114 -7.95 -25.28 2.41
CA VAL A 114 -7.66 -25.13 0.98
C VAL A 114 -6.13 -25.18 0.80
N PRO A 115 -5.58 -26.04 -0.08
CA PRO A 115 -4.17 -25.98 -0.43
C PRO A 115 -3.80 -24.63 -1.06
N VAL A 116 -2.77 -23.96 -0.55
CA VAL A 116 -2.39 -22.60 -0.92
C VAL A 116 -1.06 -22.59 -1.68
N VAL A 117 -1.08 -22.13 -2.93
CA VAL A 117 0.12 -21.80 -3.72
C VAL A 117 0.29 -20.28 -3.72
N ALA A 118 1.34 -19.80 -3.08
CA ALA A 118 1.65 -18.38 -2.94
C ALA A 118 2.60 -17.94 -4.07
N VAL A 119 2.20 -16.96 -4.87
CA VAL A 119 3.02 -16.35 -5.94
C VAL A 119 3.37 -14.93 -5.50
N PHE A 120 4.64 -14.71 -5.18
CA PHE A 120 5.13 -13.49 -4.55
C PHE A 120 5.83 -12.58 -5.57
N LEU A 121 5.26 -11.39 -5.76
CA LEU A 121 5.79 -10.34 -6.62
C LEU A 121 6.64 -9.36 -5.80
N SER A 122 7.91 -9.20 -6.17
CA SER A 122 8.81 -8.32 -5.42
C SER A 122 10.03 -7.93 -6.26
N GLY A 123 10.59 -6.75 -5.98
CA GLY A 123 11.85 -6.35 -6.60
C GLY A 123 13.09 -6.98 -5.95
N ARG A 124 12.90 -7.70 -4.83
CA ARG A 124 13.97 -8.18 -3.93
C ARG A 124 13.48 -9.23 -2.93
N PRO A 125 14.37 -10.03 -2.32
CA PRO A 125 14.03 -10.84 -1.16
C PRO A 125 13.53 -9.98 0.00
N LEU A 126 12.46 -10.44 0.66
CA LEU A 126 11.91 -9.86 1.87
C LEU A 126 11.72 -10.95 2.91
N TRP A 127 11.67 -10.55 4.19
CA TRP A 127 11.32 -11.47 5.26
C TRP A 127 9.82 -11.77 5.21
N VAL A 128 9.50 -13.02 4.86
CA VAL A 128 8.14 -13.52 4.57
C VAL A 128 7.88 -14.85 5.28
N ASN A 129 8.50 -15.08 6.44
CA ASN A 129 8.41 -16.36 7.15
C ASN A 129 6.97 -16.74 7.50
N ALA A 130 6.15 -15.77 7.89
CA ALA A 130 4.75 -15.98 8.22
C ALA A 130 3.92 -16.37 6.98
N GLU A 131 4.19 -15.75 5.84
CA GLU A 131 3.54 -16.06 4.57
C GLU A 131 3.98 -17.44 4.05
N LEU A 132 5.27 -17.79 4.18
CA LEU A 132 5.79 -19.14 3.90
C LEU A 132 5.09 -20.20 4.76
N ASN A 133 4.96 -19.98 6.07
CA ASN A 133 4.24 -20.87 6.98
C ASN A 133 2.74 -20.99 6.64
N ALA A 134 2.15 -19.94 6.03
CA ALA A 134 0.74 -19.90 5.66
C ALA A 134 0.46 -20.48 4.26
N ALA A 135 1.49 -20.89 3.51
CA ALA A 135 1.37 -21.51 2.20
C ALA A 135 1.77 -23.00 2.23
N ASP A 136 1.36 -23.75 1.20
CA ASP A 136 1.83 -25.13 0.93
C ASP A 136 2.92 -25.15 -0.14
N ALA A 137 2.92 -24.16 -1.05
CA ALA A 137 4.00 -23.87 -1.98
C ALA A 137 4.21 -22.36 -2.10
N PHE A 138 5.44 -21.91 -2.33
CA PHE A 138 5.79 -20.50 -2.46
C PHE A 138 6.71 -20.28 -3.66
N VAL A 139 6.33 -19.35 -4.54
CA VAL A 139 7.09 -18.98 -5.74
C VAL A 139 7.49 -17.52 -5.64
N ALA A 140 8.79 -17.24 -5.65
CA ALA A 140 9.31 -15.91 -5.88
C ALA A 140 9.26 -15.59 -7.39
N ALA A 141 8.25 -14.86 -7.82
CA ALA A 141 8.03 -14.52 -9.23
C ALA A 141 8.74 -13.21 -9.66
N PHE A 142 9.33 -12.49 -8.69
CA PHE A 142 9.96 -11.19 -8.89
C PHE A 142 9.01 -10.18 -9.55
N LEU A 143 9.44 -9.46 -10.59
CA LEU A 143 8.63 -8.56 -11.41
C LEU A 143 8.66 -9.10 -12.86
N PRO A 144 7.74 -10.02 -13.22
CA PRO A 144 7.83 -10.79 -14.47
C PRO A 144 7.49 -10.00 -15.74
N GLY A 145 7.06 -8.74 -15.65
CA GLY A 145 6.81 -7.90 -16.83
C GLY A 145 5.47 -8.19 -17.52
N SER A 146 5.37 -8.02 -18.84
CA SER A 146 4.12 -8.11 -19.59
C SER A 146 3.56 -9.53 -19.75
N GLU A 147 4.41 -10.57 -19.67
CA GLU A 147 4.06 -11.94 -20.02
C GLU A 147 3.66 -12.80 -18.81
N GLY A 148 2.61 -12.38 -18.09
CA GLY A 148 2.15 -13.06 -16.86
C GLY A 148 1.73 -14.51 -17.06
N GLY A 149 1.42 -14.93 -18.30
CA GLY A 149 1.17 -16.31 -18.68
C GLY A 149 2.32 -17.27 -18.38
N GLY A 150 3.57 -16.80 -18.35
CA GLY A 150 4.73 -17.62 -18.00
C GLY A 150 4.65 -18.23 -16.59
N VAL A 151 3.89 -17.61 -15.68
CA VAL A 151 3.60 -18.21 -14.36
C VAL A 151 2.75 -19.48 -14.52
N ALA A 152 1.73 -19.45 -15.38
CA ALA A 152 0.87 -20.60 -15.63
C ALA A 152 1.63 -21.73 -16.35
N ASP A 153 2.54 -21.39 -17.28
CA ASP A 153 3.35 -22.36 -18.03
C ASP A 153 4.17 -23.31 -17.14
N VAL A 154 4.54 -22.85 -15.94
CA VAL A 154 5.29 -23.65 -14.95
C VAL A 154 4.35 -24.29 -13.94
N LEU A 155 3.35 -23.57 -13.42
CA LEU A 155 2.49 -24.07 -12.35
C LEU A 155 1.53 -25.18 -12.80
N PHE A 156 1.17 -25.23 -14.07
CA PHE A 156 0.20 -26.19 -14.59
C PHE A 156 0.86 -27.34 -15.33
N ARG A 157 0.28 -28.53 -15.12
CA ARG A 157 0.55 -29.68 -15.97
C ARG A 157 -0.16 -29.51 -17.31
N THR A 158 0.35 -30.20 -18.33
CA THR A 158 -0.34 -30.38 -19.60
C THR A 158 -1.64 -31.18 -19.39
N LYS A 159 -2.54 -31.14 -20.38
CA LYS A 159 -3.84 -31.83 -20.33
C LYS A 159 -3.71 -33.35 -20.11
N ASP A 160 -2.65 -33.97 -20.61
CA ASP A 160 -2.29 -35.37 -20.40
C ASP A 160 -1.53 -35.63 -19.08
N GLY A 161 -1.46 -34.64 -18.19
CA GLY A 161 -0.95 -34.77 -16.84
C GLY A 161 0.58 -34.73 -16.71
N ARG A 162 1.31 -34.42 -17.78
CA ARG A 162 2.78 -34.27 -17.74
C ARG A 162 3.17 -32.88 -17.23
N ILE A 163 4.40 -32.78 -16.71
CA ILE A 163 5.00 -31.48 -16.40
C ILE A 163 5.29 -30.79 -17.73
N ALA A 164 4.67 -29.62 -17.97
CA ALA A 164 4.91 -28.83 -19.17
C ALA A 164 6.30 -28.18 -19.12
N ASN A 165 6.57 -27.46 -18.03
CA ASN A 165 7.85 -26.83 -17.74
C ASN A 165 8.22 -27.05 -16.27
N ASP A 166 9.50 -27.27 -16.00
CA ASP A 166 10.04 -27.34 -14.63
C ASP A 166 10.71 -26.01 -14.24
N PHE A 167 10.76 -25.72 -12.94
CA PHE A 167 11.50 -24.59 -12.39
C PHE A 167 13.00 -24.74 -12.65
N ARG A 168 13.59 -23.70 -13.24
CA ARG A 168 15.04 -23.63 -13.52
C ARG A 168 15.74 -22.49 -12.77
N GLY A 169 14.99 -21.47 -12.40
CA GLY A 169 15.51 -20.31 -11.69
C GLY A 169 16.18 -20.69 -10.37
N LYS A 170 17.31 -20.05 -10.08
CA LYS A 170 18.02 -20.12 -8.81
C LYS A 170 18.19 -18.71 -8.26
N LEU A 171 18.15 -18.57 -6.95
CA LEU A 171 18.28 -17.28 -6.28
C LEU A 171 19.61 -16.61 -6.63
N SER A 172 19.56 -15.45 -7.28
CA SER A 172 20.71 -14.56 -7.46
C SER A 172 20.94 -13.63 -6.26
N PHE A 173 20.02 -13.62 -5.29
CA PHE A 173 20.10 -12.88 -4.03
C PHE A 173 19.78 -13.81 -2.86
N SER A 174 20.52 -13.71 -1.76
CA SER A 174 20.24 -14.48 -0.55
C SER A 174 18.88 -14.11 0.03
N TRP A 175 18.12 -15.08 0.50
CA TRP A 175 16.82 -14.83 1.15
C TRP A 175 17.00 -14.67 2.66
N PRO A 176 16.52 -13.58 3.28
CA PRO A 176 16.69 -13.33 4.70
C PRO A 176 15.88 -14.31 5.57
N LYS A 177 16.49 -14.77 6.66
CA LYS A 177 15.86 -15.56 7.74
C LYS A 177 15.19 -14.68 8.79
N ARG A 178 15.72 -13.47 8.98
CA ARG A 178 15.21 -12.47 9.93
C ARG A 178 15.03 -11.11 9.23
N PRO A 179 14.13 -10.25 9.73
CA PRO A 179 13.84 -8.96 9.11
C PRO A 179 14.97 -7.92 9.26
N ASP A 180 16.01 -8.21 10.05
CA ASP A 180 17.16 -7.35 10.33
C ASP A 180 18.43 -7.72 9.54
N GLN A 181 18.38 -8.73 8.66
CA GLN A 181 19.52 -9.16 7.84
C GLN A 181 19.69 -8.28 6.59
N TYR A 182 19.92 -6.98 6.80
CA TYR A 182 20.00 -5.96 5.74
C TYR A 182 21.18 -6.17 4.77
N VAL A 183 22.29 -6.73 5.26
CA VAL A 183 23.47 -7.08 4.48
C VAL A 183 23.67 -8.59 4.61
N LEU A 184 23.33 -9.33 3.55
CA LEU A 184 23.33 -10.80 3.54
C LEU A 184 23.86 -11.31 2.21
N ASN A 185 25.17 -11.23 2.00
CA ASN A 185 25.79 -11.62 0.74
C ASN A 185 26.54 -12.94 0.84
N ARG A 186 26.57 -13.64 -0.29
CA ARG A 186 27.39 -14.84 -0.43
C ARG A 186 28.85 -14.49 -0.15
N ALA A 187 29.48 -15.27 0.73
CA ALA A 187 30.86 -15.09 1.24
C ALA A 187 31.03 -14.09 2.40
N ASP A 188 29.97 -13.47 2.90
CA ASP A 188 30.05 -12.71 4.15
C ASP A 188 30.38 -13.63 5.34
N PRO A 189 31.21 -13.20 6.30
CA PRO A 189 31.40 -13.92 7.56
C PRO A 189 30.06 -14.12 8.28
N GLY A 190 29.78 -15.34 8.75
CA GLY A 190 28.51 -15.65 9.41
C GLY A 190 27.30 -15.67 8.47
N TYR A 191 27.50 -15.95 7.18
CA TYR A 191 26.44 -16.11 6.18
C TYR A 191 25.38 -17.14 6.60
N ASP A 192 24.24 -16.65 7.11
CA ASP A 192 23.14 -17.45 7.64
C ASP A 192 21.79 -17.08 7.00
N PRO A 193 21.61 -17.31 5.69
CA PRO A 193 20.35 -17.03 5.00
C PRO A 193 19.27 -18.07 5.34
N LEU A 194 18.00 -17.74 5.07
CA LEU A 194 16.92 -18.74 5.02
C LEU A 194 17.08 -19.64 3.80
N PHE A 195 17.27 -19.01 2.64
CA PHE A 195 17.58 -19.67 1.38
C PHE A 195 18.84 -19.03 0.80
N ALA A 196 19.90 -19.82 0.66
CA ALA A 196 21.19 -19.33 0.17
C ALA A 196 21.14 -18.91 -1.30
N TYR A 197 22.11 -18.09 -1.70
CA TYR A 197 22.41 -17.84 -3.12
C TYR A 197 22.51 -19.18 -3.87
N GLY A 198 21.88 -19.27 -5.03
CA GLY A 198 21.83 -20.49 -5.85
C GLY A 198 20.75 -21.49 -5.41
N TYR A 199 19.98 -21.22 -4.35
CA TYR A 199 18.86 -22.07 -3.95
C TYR A 199 17.71 -22.01 -4.97
N GLY A 200 16.99 -23.12 -5.10
CA GLY A 200 15.73 -23.19 -5.84
C GLY A 200 15.31 -24.66 -5.95
N LEU A 201 14.07 -24.96 -5.60
CA LEU A 201 13.49 -26.28 -5.79
C LEU A 201 13.05 -26.46 -7.25
N SER A 202 12.80 -27.70 -7.65
CA SER A 202 12.14 -28.02 -8.91
C SER A 202 11.27 -29.26 -8.75
N TYR A 203 10.40 -29.56 -9.70
CA TYR A 203 9.62 -30.81 -9.69
C TYR A 203 10.54 -32.04 -9.73
N ALA A 204 11.66 -31.98 -10.46
CA ALA A 204 12.68 -33.04 -10.47
C ALA A 204 13.52 -33.11 -9.17
N LYS A 205 13.58 -32.03 -8.38
CA LYS A 205 14.30 -31.95 -7.10
C LYS A 205 13.41 -31.27 -6.04
N PRO A 206 12.38 -31.99 -5.54
CA PRO A 206 11.46 -31.44 -4.56
C PRO A 206 12.14 -31.26 -3.20
N GLY A 207 11.51 -30.47 -2.33
CA GLY A 207 11.98 -30.25 -0.97
C GLY A 207 10.86 -29.74 -0.07
N THR A 208 11.07 -29.85 1.23
CA THR A 208 10.13 -29.39 2.26
C THR A 208 10.79 -28.27 3.07
N VAL A 209 10.05 -27.20 3.31
CA VAL A 209 10.46 -26.12 4.21
C VAL A 209 9.82 -26.38 5.57
N PRO A 210 10.59 -26.51 6.67
CA PRO A 210 10.02 -26.68 8.00
C PRO A 210 9.31 -25.40 8.46
N LYS A 211 8.52 -25.50 9.54
CA LYS A 211 7.93 -24.30 10.16
C LYS A 211 9.02 -23.31 10.53
N LEU A 212 8.90 -22.08 10.04
CA LEU A 212 9.86 -21.00 10.24
C LEU A 212 9.51 -20.16 11.47
N ASP A 213 10.53 -19.52 12.06
CA ASP A 213 10.35 -18.54 13.13
C ASP A 213 9.70 -17.26 12.58
N GLU A 214 8.60 -16.84 13.19
CA GLU A 214 7.84 -15.63 12.84
C GLU A 214 8.14 -14.47 13.81
N THR A 215 9.11 -14.64 14.71
CA THR A 215 9.45 -13.65 15.73
C THR A 215 10.11 -12.44 15.08
N ARG A 216 9.52 -11.26 15.28
CA ARG A 216 10.13 -9.97 14.92
C ARG A 216 10.96 -9.44 16.10
N PRO A 217 12.28 -9.22 15.93
CA PRO A 217 13.10 -8.59 16.97
C PRO A 217 12.53 -7.26 17.46
N ALA A 218 12.62 -7.02 18.78
CA ALA A 218 12.23 -5.76 19.39
C ALA A 218 13.13 -4.62 18.90
N GLY A 219 12.58 -3.41 18.75
CA GLY A 219 13.33 -2.22 18.32
C GLY A 219 13.55 -2.08 16.81
N LEU A 220 13.06 -3.01 15.99
CA LEU A 220 13.09 -2.86 14.54
C LEU A 220 12.15 -1.75 14.08
N ALA A 221 12.71 -0.78 13.37
CA ALA A 221 11.99 0.35 12.78
C ALA A 221 10.68 -0.11 12.09
N VAL A 222 9.57 0.48 12.50
CA VAL A 222 8.30 0.39 11.77
C VAL A 222 8.47 1.32 10.58
N ALA A 223 8.24 0.81 9.36
CA ALA A 223 8.34 1.65 8.19
C ALA A 223 7.26 2.74 8.26
N SER A 224 7.62 4.01 8.09
CA SER A 224 6.62 5.01 7.72
C SER A 224 6.28 4.75 6.26
N SER A 225 5.18 4.04 6.00
CA SER A 225 4.70 3.67 4.65
C SER A 225 4.18 4.88 3.85
N GLY A 226 4.58 6.10 4.22
CA GLY A 226 3.96 7.35 3.77
C GLY A 226 2.53 7.52 4.28
N ILE A 227 1.96 6.58 5.03
CA ILE A 227 0.59 6.65 5.54
C ILE A 227 0.55 7.67 6.69
N VAL A 228 -0.17 8.76 6.48
CA VAL A 228 -0.42 9.81 7.49
C VAL A 228 -1.75 9.56 8.21
N PHE A 229 -2.76 9.07 7.48
CA PHE A 229 -4.03 8.60 8.00
C PHE A 229 -4.59 7.51 7.10
N GLY A 230 -5.14 6.45 7.68
CA GLY A 230 -5.82 5.39 6.92
C GLY A 230 -6.42 4.35 7.83
N LYS A 231 -7.42 3.61 7.34
CA LYS A 231 -8.14 2.59 8.14
C LYS A 231 -8.69 3.17 9.46
N GLY A 232 -9.08 4.44 9.46
CA GLY A 232 -9.61 5.14 10.65
C GLY A 232 -8.57 5.49 11.71
N ARG A 233 -7.27 5.42 11.42
CA ARG A 233 -6.20 5.63 12.40
C ARG A 233 -5.05 6.44 11.80
N VAL A 234 -4.31 7.10 12.67
CA VAL A 234 -2.98 7.66 12.37
C VAL A 234 -1.90 6.64 12.79
N PRO A 235 -0.64 6.78 12.33
CA PRO A 235 0.46 5.95 12.81
C PRO A 235 0.59 5.94 14.34
N GLU A 236 1.24 4.91 14.88
CA GLU A 236 1.54 4.84 16.31
C GLU A 236 2.36 6.06 16.76
N GLY A 237 2.05 6.61 17.94
CA GLY A 237 2.64 7.85 18.45
C GLY A 237 1.97 9.12 17.95
N TRP A 238 1.30 9.09 16.79
CA TRP A 238 0.74 10.29 16.17
C TRP A 238 -0.65 10.64 16.72
N SER A 239 -1.13 11.83 16.36
CA SER A 239 -2.41 12.37 16.83
C SER A 239 -3.16 13.11 15.73
N LEU A 240 -4.46 12.84 15.57
CA LEU A 240 -5.36 13.78 14.89
C LEU A 240 -5.83 14.82 15.91
N VAL A 241 -5.62 16.09 15.59
CA VAL A 241 -5.85 17.23 16.49
C VAL A 241 -6.71 18.27 15.78
N LEU A 242 -7.66 18.83 16.52
CA LEU A 242 -8.49 19.94 16.07
C LEU A 242 -8.05 21.20 16.81
N ALA A 243 -7.91 22.31 16.10
CA ALA A 243 -7.49 23.58 16.68
C ALA A 243 -8.40 24.73 16.23
N GLU A 244 -8.59 25.68 17.15
CA GLU A 244 -9.25 26.96 16.91
C GLU A 244 -8.29 28.07 17.31
N GLN A 245 -8.34 29.19 16.60
CA GLN A 245 -7.51 30.35 16.92
C GLN A 245 -7.77 30.83 18.36
N GLY A 246 -6.70 30.95 19.16
CA GLY A 246 -6.77 31.42 20.54
C GLY A 246 -7.30 30.41 21.56
N GLN A 247 -7.46 29.13 21.17
CA GLN A 247 -7.89 28.05 22.07
C GLN A 247 -6.85 26.95 22.19
N SER A 248 -6.97 26.14 23.24
CA SER A 248 -6.18 24.92 23.37
C SER A 248 -6.59 23.91 22.29
N LYS A 249 -5.59 23.19 21.77
CA LYS A 249 -5.79 22.10 20.83
C LYS A 249 -6.58 20.96 21.47
N VAL A 250 -7.46 20.32 20.69
CA VAL A 250 -8.26 19.16 21.12
C VAL A 250 -7.79 17.93 20.35
N ARG A 251 -7.22 16.94 21.05
CA ARG A 251 -6.84 15.65 20.45
C ARG A 251 -8.08 14.78 20.26
N LEU A 252 -8.21 14.15 19.09
CA LEU A 252 -9.23 13.13 18.86
C LEU A 252 -8.90 11.88 19.69
N LEU A 253 -9.69 11.63 20.73
CA LEU A 253 -9.64 10.41 21.52
C LEU A 253 -10.86 9.55 21.16
N GLY A 254 -10.63 8.34 20.65
CA GLY A 254 -11.69 7.48 20.13
C GLY A 254 -12.19 7.94 18.76
N VAL A 255 -13.50 8.18 18.64
CA VAL A 255 -14.18 8.40 17.35
C VAL A 255 -14.69 9.81 17.11
N ASN A 256 -14.91 10.62 18.17
CA ASN A 256 -15.45 11.97 18.06
C ASN A 256 -14.62 12.98 18.84
N ALA A 257 -14.50 14.20 18.30
CA ALA A 257 -13.95 15.35 19.03
C ALA A 257 -14.58 16.63 18.51
N THR A 258 -14.71 17.62 19.41
CA THR A 258 -15.20 18.95 19.07
C THR A 258 -14.32 19.97 19.76
N THR A 259 -13.98 21.01 19.03
CA THR A 259 -13.21 22.16 19.51
C THR A 259 -14.00 23.00 20.53
N THR A 260 -13.31 23.81 21.33
CA THR A 260 -13.90 24.53 22.48
C THR A 260 -15.12 25.38 22.10
N ASN A 261 -15.02 26.17 21.02
CA ASN A 261 -16.12 27.00 20.53
C ASN A 261 -17.01 26.29 19.50
N ARG A 262 -16.82 24.97 19.33
CA ARG A 262 -17.58 24.11 18.40
C ARG A 262 -17.50 24.57 16.95
N ARG A 263 -16.41 25.22 16.55
CA ARG A 263 -16.18 25.63 15.15
C ARG A 263 -15.84 24.45 14.27
N LEU A 264 -15.19 23.43 14.83
CA LEU A 264 -14.81 22.20 14.15
C LEU A 264 -15.17 20.97 14.98
N THR A 265 -15.87 20.03 14.34
CA THR A 265 -16.20 18.70 14.88
C THR A 265 -15.65 17.61 13.97
N ALA A 266 -15.04 16.59 14.57
CA ALA A 266 -14.64 15.36 13.92
C ALA A 266 -15.50 14.18 14.41
N SER A 267 -15.88 13.30 13.50
CA SER A 267 -16.57 12.04 13.82
C SER A 267 -16.15 10.89 12.90
N ALA A 268 -16.30 9.65 13.34
CA ALA A 268 -16.04 8.48 12.50
C ALA A 268 -17.17 8.27 11.48
N VAL A 269 -16.79 7.89 10.27
CA VAL A 269 -17.71 7.51 9.19
C VAL A 269 -17.17 6.31 8.42
N ASP A 270 -18.06 5.61 7.73
CA ASP A 270 -17.73 4.41 6.97
C ASP A 270 -17.51 4.76 5.49
N ARG A 271 -16.40 4.28 4.92
CA ARG A 271 -16.17 4.25 3.47
C ARG A 271 -16.05 2.81 2.97
N ARG A 272 -15.07 2.08 3.49
CA ARG A 272 -14.74 0.71 3.02
C ARG A 272 -14.84 -0.31 4.14
N ARG A 273 -14.78 0.14 5.39
CA ARG A 273 -14.94 -0.64 6.62
C ARG A 273 -15.62 0.25 7.67
N GLN A 274 -16.08 -0.36 8.74
CA GLN A 274 -16.58 0.38 9.89
C GLN A 274 -15.51 1.35 10.41
N GLU A 275 -15.88 2.62 10.53
CA GLU A 275 -15.12 3.72 11.11
C GLU A 275 -13.76 3.99 10.45
N ASP A 276 -13.60 3.63 9.17
CA ASP A 276 -12.33 3.76 8.45
C ASP A 276 -12.03 5.16 7.89
N ALA A 277 -12.96 6.10 8.05
CA ALA A 277 -12.81 7.49 7.64
C ALA A 277 -13.21 8.46 8.76
N ARG A 278 -12.90 9.75 8.58
CA ARG A 278 -13.27 10.83 9.50
C ARG A 278 -14.04 11.92 8.77
N SER A 279 -15.23 12.22 9.24
CA SER A 279 -15.96 13.43 8.89
C SER A 279 -15.39 14.60 9.69
N LEU A 280 -15.16 15.72 9.03
CA LEU A 280 -14.67 16.98 9.56
C LEU A 280 -15.66 18.07 9.14
N VAL A 281 -16.32 18.67 10.13
CA VAL A 281 -17.38 19.66 9.91
C VAL A 281 -17.00 20.98 10.57
N TRP A 282 -16.74 21.97 9.74
CA TRP A 282 -16.61 23.37 10.12
C TRP A 282 -17.98 24.04 10.12
N SER A 283 -18.37 24.63 11.25
CA SER A 283 -19.60 25.41 11.39
C SER A 283 -19.41 26.89 11.00
N GLY A 284 -18.17 27.37 10.99
CA GLY A 284 -17.77 28.74 10.66
C GLY A 284 -16.76 29.31 11.67
N GLY A 285 -15.90 30.22 11.21
CA GLY A 285 -14.79 30.79 11.97
C GLY A 285 -13.50 29.98 11.84
N ALA A 286 -12.36 30.64 12.03
CA ALA A 286 -11.02 30.06 11.87
C ALA A 286 -10.82 28.81 12.74
N ALA A 287 -10.65 27.66 12.07
CA ALA A 287 -10.34 26.38 12.69
C ALA A 287 -9.64 25.43 11.69
N GLU A 288 -8.93 24.45 12.21
CA GLU A 288 -8.15 23.50 11.41
C GLU A 288 -8.15 22.10 12.03
N ALA A 289 -8.08 21.09 11.17
CA ALA A 289 -7.74 19.72 11.53
C ALA A 289 -6.30 19.46 11.11
N ARG A 290 -5.47 18.91 12.00
CA ARG A 290 -4.06 18.59 11.72
C ARG A 290 -3.69 17.21 12.26
N ILE A 291 -2.77 16.54 11.58
CA ILE A 291 -2.19 15.28 12.05
C ILE A 291 -0.76 15.56 12.49
N GLU A 292 -0.48 15.38 13.78
CA GLU A 292 0.81 15.67 14.40
C GLU A 292 1.56 14.37 14.68
N ALA A 293 2.82 14.33 14.25
CA ALA A 293 3.76 13.27 14.59
C ALA A 293 4.40 13.55 15.95
N ASP A 294 4.71 12.51 16.71
CA ASP A 294 5.42 12.61 17.99
C ASP A 294 6.91 12.88 17.83
N ARG A 295 7.47 12.51 16.67
CA ARG A 295 8.82 12.84 16.24
C ARG A 295 8.75 13.50 14.86
N PRO A 296 9.58 14.51 14.60
CA PRO A 296 9.62 15.11 13.28
C PRO A 296 10.01 14.12 12.20
N LEU A 297 9.49 14.37 11.00
CA LEU A 297 9.70 13.57 9.81
C LEU A 297 10.68 14.29 8.89
N ASP A 298 11.72 13.56 8.47
CA ASP A 298 12.52 13.96 7.33
C ASP A 298 11.82 13.47 6.05
N LEU A 299 11.20 14.41 5.35
CA LEU A 299 10.54 14.27 4.06
C LEU A 299 11.35 14.91 2.92
N THR A 300 12.62 15.26 3.15
CA THR A 300 13.48 15.92 2.15
C THR A 300 13.58 15.08 0.88
N ARG A 301 13.75 13.77 1.07
CA ARG A 301 13.89 12.81 -0.02
C ARG A 301 12.59 12.63 -0.80
N GLU A 302 11.46 12.52 -0.11
CA GLU A 302 10.12 12.44 -0.67
C GLU A 302 9.79 13.71 -1.47
N SER A 303 10.17 14.87 -0.95
CA SER A 303 9.98 16.17 -1.60
C SER A 303 10.78 16.31 -2.89
N ASN A 304 12.02 15.82 -2.91
CA ASN A 304 12.88 15.79 -4.09
C ASN A 304 12.43 14.70 -5.10
N GLY A 305 11.68 13.71 -4.60
CA GLY A 305 11.31 12.48 -5.29
C GLY A 305 10.00 12.49 -6.06
N GLU A 306 9.53 13.66 -6.48
CA GLU A 306 8.21 13.85 -7.10
C GLU A 306 7.04 13.17 -6.35
N LEU A 307 7.10 13.07 -5.03
CA LEU A 307 5.96 12.61 -4.23
C LEU A 307 5.02 13.78 -3.90
N SER A 308 3.79 13.43 -3.56
CA SER A 308 2.72 14.36 -3.25
C SER A 308 2.05 14.01 -1.93
N LEU A 309 1.50 15.02 -1.26
CA LEU A 309 0.48 14.81 -0.25
C LEU A 309 -0.82 14.47 -0.97
N VAL A 310 -1.27 13.24 -0.77
CA VAL A 310 -2.44 12.65 -1.42
C VAL A 310 -3.54 12.45 -0.38
N VAL A 311 -4.68 13.07 -0.61
CA VAL A 311 -5.84 13.03 0.28
C VAL A 311 -7.04 12.44 -0.46
N ASP A 312 -7.49 11.27 -0.02
CA ASP A 312 -8.77 10.71 -0.44
C ASP A 312 -9.89 11.33 0.41
N LEU A 313 -10.73 12.16 -0.21
CA LEU A 313 -11.82 12.84 0.48
C LEU A 313 -13.13 12.87 -0.31
N ARG A 314 -14.21 13.16 0.39
CA ARG A 314 -15.54 13.45 -0.14
C ARG A 314 -15.98 14.80 0.43
N VAL A 315 -16.55 15.67 -0.41
CA VAL A 315 -17.15 16.93 0.06
C VAL A 315 -18.62 16.68 0.34
N ASP A 316 -19.00 16.85 1.60
CA ASP A 316 -20.36 16.67 2.13
C ASP A 316 -21.14 18.00 2.18
N ARG A 317 -20.43 19.11 2.42
CA ARG A 317 -20.96 20.48 2.37
C ARG A 317 -19.91 21.40 1.75
N ALA A 318 -20.31 22.17 0.75
CA ALA A 318 -19.44 23.11 0.05
C ALA A 318 -18.84 24.16 0.99
N ALA A 319 -17.62 24.60 0.69
CA ALA A 319 -16.91 25.62 1.44
C ALA A 319 -17.61 26.99 1.29
N SER A 320 -17.80 27.72 2.38
CA SER A 320 -18.28 29.12 2.34
C SER A 320 -17.15 30.16 2.37
N ALA A 321 -15.90 29.72 2.52
CA ALA A 321 -14.70 30.54 2.54
C ALA A 321 -13.54 29.74 1.93
N PRO A 322 -12.37 30.37 1.66
CA PRO A 322 -11.20 29.66 1.17
C PRO A 322 -10.80 28.48 2.07
N VAL A 323 -10.37 27.40 1.44
CA VAL A 323 -9.88 26.18 2.10
C VAL A 323 -8.43 25.95 1.70
N THR A 324 -7.61 25.61 2.68
CA THR A 324 -6.17 25.38 2.47
C THR A 324 -5.75 24.01 2.97
N LEU A 325 -4.86 23.36 2.23
CA LEU A 325 -4.13 22.16 2.66
C LEU A 325 -2.70 22.57 3.02
N GLY A 326 -2.13 22.02 4.09
CA GLY A 326 -0.84 22.47 4.61
C GLY A 326 -0.01 21.41 5.32
N MET A 327 1.20 21.82 5.68
CA MET A 327 2.13 21.10 6.55
C MET A 327 2.74 22.07 7.56
N VAL A 328 3.28 21.55 8.66
CA VAL A 328 3.91 22.32 9.74
C VAL A 328 5.30 21.75 10.01
N SER A 329 6.29 22.64 10.13
CA SER A 329 7.64 22.30 10.59
C SER A 329 7.78 22.55 12.10
N HIS A 330 8.99 22.46 12.66
CA HIS A 330 9.21 22.69 14.09
C HIS A 330 8.83 24.11 14.58
N ASP A 331 8.75 25.09 13.67
CA ASP A 331 8.38 26.48 13.98
C ASP A 331 6.90 26.64 14.38
N GLY A 332 6.10 25.59 14.17
CA GLY A 332 4.69 25.52 14.53
C GLY A 332 3.75 26.26 13.57
N ALA A 333 4.28 26.97 12.58
CA ALA A 333 3.48 27.71 11.60
C ALA A 333 3.06 26.79 10.45
N ALA A 334 1.77 26.81 10.10
CA ALA A 334 1.29 26.06 8.95
C ALA A 334 1.64 26.80 7.65
N VAL A 335 2.37 26.12 6.78
CA VAL A 335 2.57 26.56 5.40
C VAL A 335 1.52 25.86 4.55
N THR A 336 0.74 26.64 3.82
CA THR A 336 -0.46 26.13 3.16
C THR A 336 -0.52 26.45 1.67
N VAL A 337 -1.35 25.68 0.97
CA VAL A 337 -1.67 25.79 -0.44
C VAL A 337 -3.21 25.88 -0.54
N PRO A 338 -3.77 26.84 -1.28
CA PRO A 338 -5.21 26.92 -1.49
C PRO A 338 -5.68 25.67 -2.25
N ILE A 339 -6.82 25.11 -1.87
CA ILE A 339 -7.44 23.96 -2.57
C ILE A 339 -8.94 24.20 -2.84
N THR A 340 -9.42 25.43 -2.68
CA THR A 340 -10.85 25.76 -2.76
C THR A 340 -11.50 25.35 -4.08
N LYS A 341 -10.95 25.77 -5.23
CA LYS A 341 -11.47 25.38 -6.56
C LYS A 341 -11.30 23.90 -6.82
N THR A 342 -10.16 23.32 -6.43
CA THR A 342 -9.98 21.86 -6.46
C THR A 342 -11.11 21.17 -5.70
N LEU A 343 -11.49 21.63 -4.49
CA LEU A 343 -12.65 21.11 -3.74
C LEU A 343 -14.01 21.46 -4.36
N ALA A 344 -14.12 22.44 -5.25
CA ALA A 344 -15.35 22.72 -5.99
C ALA A 344 -15.51 21.82 -7.23
N THR A 345 -14.44 21.19 -7.72
CA THR A 345 -14.54 20.23 -8.84
C THR A 345 -15.24 18.92 -8.43
N GLY A 346 -15.84 18.23 -9.40
CA GLY A 346 -16.47 16.92 -9.16
C GLY A 346 -17.87 16.97 -8.54
N THR A 347 -18.47 15.79 -8.38
CA THR A 347 -19.84 15.65 -7.86
C THR A 347 -19.84 15.67 -6.33
N PRO A 348 -20.66 16.51 -5.68
CA PRO A 348 -20.88 16.43 -4.24
C PRO A 348 -21.28 15.01 -3.81
N GLY A 349 -20.75 14.54 -2.68
CA GLY A 349 -21.02 13.19 -2.18
C GLY A 349 -20.19 12.06 -2.82
N GLU A 350 -19.35 12.34 -3.82
CA GLU A 350 -18.41 11.35 -4.36
C GLU A 350 -17.02 11.44 -3.72
N TRP A 351 -16.41 10.26 -3.51
CA TRP A 351 -15.03 10.15 -3.06
C TRP A 351 -14.06 10.42 -4.21
N ARG A 352 -13.04 11.23 -3.94
CA ARG A 352 -12.03 11.61 -4.92
C ARG A 352 -10.70 11.91 -4.26
N GLN A 353 -9.69 12.14 -5.08
CA GLN A 353 -8.33 12.42 -4.64
C GLN A 353 -8.02 13.90 -4.83
N VAL A 354 -7.56 14.55 -3.76
CA VAL A 354 -6.88 15.85 -3.81
C VAL A 354 -5.39 15.58 -3.67
N VAL A 355 -4.61 16.17 -4.56
CA VAL A 355 -3.16 15.91 -4.65
C VAL A 355 -2.44 17.24 -4.66
N VAL A 356 -1.48 17.40 -3.75
CA VAL A 356 -0.58 18.55 -3.74
C VAL A 356 0.86 18.04 -3.70
N PRO A 357 1.68 18.29 -4.75
CA PRO A 357 3.12 18.04 -4.76
C PRO A 357 3.83 18.50 -3.49
N LEU A 358 4.69 17.66 -2.91
CA LEU A 358 5.44 18.04 -1.71
C LEU A 358 6.33 19.26 -1.94
N GLN A 359 6.89 19.39 -3.15
CA GLN A 359 7.69 20.56 -3.52
C GLN A 359 6.91 21.89 -3.46
N CYS A 360 5.57 21.86 -3.49
CA CYS A 360 4.75 23.06 -3.31
C CYS A 360 4.86 23.62 -1.89
N PHE A 361 4.97 22.73 -0.89
CA PHE A 361 5.16 23.10 0.50
C PHE A 361 6.61 23.52 0.76
N ALA A 362 7.59 22.77 0.24
CA ALA A 362 9.01 23.10 0.34
C ALA A 362 9.32 24.49 -0.23
N LYS A 363 8.82 24.80 -1.45
CA LYS A 363 9.00 26.13 -2.08
C LYS A 363 8.30 27.28 -1.33
N ARG A 364 7.33 26.96 -0.48
CA ARG A 364 6.60 27.93 0.36
C ARG A 364 7.19 28.05 1.77
N GLY A 365 8.26 27.32 2.08
CA GLY A 365 9.03 27.48 3.30
C GLY A 365 8.84 26.40 4.37
N VAL A 366 8.21 25.25 4.04
CA VAL A 366 8.28 24.09 4.96
C VAL A 366 9.71 23.57 4.99
N ASP A 367 10.28 23.47 6.19
CA ASP A 367 11.48 22.67 6.40
C ASP A 367 11.11 21.20 6.29
N MET A 368 11.43 20.61 5.14
CA MET A 368 11.11 19.22 4.83
C MET A 368 11.96 18.23 5.63
N ALA A 369 13.05 18.67 6.27
CA ALA A 369 13.84 17.79 7.15
C ALA A 369 13.23 17.64 8.55
N ASP A 370 12.28 18.51 8.92
CA ASP A 370 11.77 18.65 10.29
C ASP A 370 10.25 18.88 10.32
N VAL A 371 9.50 18.04 9.60
CA VAL A 371 8.03 18.15 9.50
C VAL A 371 7.36 17.54 10.72
N THR A 372 6.63 18.35 11.50
CA THR A 372 5.93 17.94 12.71
C THR A 372 4.46 17.63 12.49
N ALA A 373 3.83 18.25 11.49
CA ALA A 373 2.47 17.92 11.06
C ALA A 373 2.39 17.81 9.53
N PRO A 374 2.44 16.58 8.95
CA PRO A 374 2.41 16.40 7.50
C PRO A 374 1.04 16.64 6.85
N PHE A 375 0.01 16.96 7.64
CA PHE A 375 -1.32 17.28 7.14
C PHE A 375 -1.98 18.34 8.02
N VAL A 376 -2.44 19.41 7.38
CA VAL A 376 -3.32 20.44 7.93
C VAL A 376 -4.41 20.74 6.91
N LEU A 377 -5.67 20.72 7.33
CA LEU A 377 -6.80 21.19 6.56
C LEU A 377 -7.48 22.31 7.33
N ALA A 378 -7.57 23.50 6.73
CA ALA A 378 -8.04 24.70 7.42
C ALA A 378 -9.01 25.52 6.56
N THR A 379 -9.95 26.19 7.23
CA THR A 379 -10.82 27.20 6.64
C THR A 379 -11.39 28.10 7.73
N ASP A 380 -11.75 29.33 7.37
CA ASP A 380 -12.47 30.27 8.23
C ASP A 380 -14.00 30.18 8.05
N GLY A 381 -14.45 29.41 7.06
CA GLY A 381 -15.85 29.28 6.69
C GLY A 381 -16.49 28.00 7.20
N ALA A 382 -17.72 27.76 6.75
CA ALA A 382 -18.35 26.47 6.88
C ALA A 382 -17.85 25.51 5.79
N LEU A 383 -17.62 24.25 6.14
CA LEU A 383 -17.15 23.18 5.26
C LEU A 383 -17.56 21.84 5.87
N GLY A 384 -17.96 20.88 5.05
CA GLY A 384 -18.14 19.50 5.48
C GLY A 384 -17.38 18.58 4.54
N VAL A 385 -16.41 17.85 5.06
CA VAL A 385 -15.66 16.86 4.28
C VAL A 385 -15.47 15.58 5.07
N SER A 386 -15.44 14.46 4.37
CA SER A 386 -15.03 13.16 4.92
C SER A 386 -13.69 12.77 4.32
N VAL A 387 -12.70 12.45 5.13
CA VAL A 387 -11.34 12.03 4.73
C VAL A 387 -11.16 10.56 5.08
N SER A 388 -10.77 9.72 4.12
CA SER A 388 -10.53 8.29 4.39
C SER A 388 -9.07 7.91 4.44
N ASP A 389 -8.24 8.55 3.62
CA ASP A 389 -6.82 8.24 3.52
C ASP A 389 -6.05 9.54 3.29
N VAL A 390 -4.96 9.72 4.04
CA VAL A 390 -3.94 10.75 3.81
C VAL A 390 -2.61 10.03 3.69
N ARG A 391 -1.90 10.23 2.59
CA ARG A 391 -0.63 9.55 2.31
C ARG A 391 0.34 10.46 1.59
N ILE A 392 1.62 10.23 1.83
CA ILE A 392 2.73 10.73 1.02
C ILE A 392 3.01 9.65 -0.02
N ASP A 393 2.66 9.93 -1.27
CA ASP A 393 2.68 8.93 -2.33
C ASP A 393 2.86 9.59 -3.71
N SER A 394 3.20 8.79 -4.72
CA SER A 394 3.22 9.26 -6.10
C SER A 394 1.80 9.37 -6.64
N ALA A 395 1.57 10.41 -7.43
CA ALA A 395 0.28 10.66 -8.06
C ALA A 395 0.50 11.24 -9.46
N PRO A 396 -0.36 10.91 -10.44
CA PRO A 396 -0.21 11.38 -11.81
C PRO A 396 -0.69 12.83 -11.96
N VAL A 397 0.00 13.78 -11.32
CA VAL A 397 -0.25 15.21 -11.44
C VAL A 397 1.02 15.95 -11.89
N PRO A 398 0.90 17.06 -12.65
CA PRO A 398 2.05 17.89 -12.93
C PRO A 398 2.67 18.38 -11.61
N MET A 399 3.94 18.09 -11.39
CA MET A 399 4.59 18.42 -10.12
C MET A 399 4.63 19.94 -9.87
N THR A 400 4.52 20.76 -10.91
CA THR A 400 4.45 22.23 -10.82
C THR A 400 3.08 22.77 -10.40
N GLN A 401 2.04 21.94 -10.37
CA GLN A 401 0.68 22.38 -10.01
C GLN A 401 0.51 22.41 -8.49
N CYS A 402 0.42 23.62 -7.94
CA CYS A 402 0.26 23.85 -6.50
C CYS A 402 -1.12 24.41 -6.16
N GLY A 403 -2.09 23.54 -5.90
CA GLY A 403 -3.40 23.98 -5.40
C GLY A 403 -4.41 24.42 -6.44
N ASP A 404 -5.45 25.08 -5.92
CA ASP A 404 -6.80 25.26 -6.42
C ASP A 404 -7.01 25.48 -7.92
#